data_AF-A0A4Y2QKN0-F1
#
_entry.id   AF-A0A4Y2QKN0-F1
#
_cell.length_a   1.000
_cell.length_b   1.000
_cell.length_c   1.000
_cell.angle_alpha   90.00
_cell.angle_beta   90.00
_cell.angle_gamma   90.00
#
_symmetry.space_group_name_H-M   'P 1'
#
loop_
_entity.id
_entity.type
_entity.pdbx_description
1 polymer ?
#
loop_
_entity_poly.entity_id
_entity_poly.type
_entity_poly.pdbx_seq_one_letter_code
_entity_poly.pdbx_strand_id
1 'polypeptide(L)'
;VDNHDNQRGHGAGGYGSILTHRQSRMYKMAVAFMLAWPYGLPRVMSSFSWPEHIVNGKDVNDWIGPPHDENYNIKSVKRNSDLTCGDGWVCEHRRVSVGSIIFFSRIRNLF
;
A
#
# COMPACT_ATOMS: atom_id res chain seq x y z
N VAL A 1 7.05 5.78 4.09
CA VAL A 1 6.72 4.71 3.13
C VAL A 1 5.69 5.27 2.18
N ASP A 2 4.42 5.34 2.57
CA ASP A 2 3.37 5.99 1.78
C ASP A 2 2.11 6.28 2.61
N ASN A 3 1.19 7.06 2.04
CA ASN A 3 -0.20 7.26 2.42
C ASN A 3 -1.07 7.36 1.15
N HIS A 4 -2.38 7.57 1.29
CA HIS A 4 -3.31 7.62 0.15
C HIS A 4 -3.08 8.76 -0.86
N ASP A 5 -2.48 9.88 -0.45
CA ASP A 5 -2.20 11.02 -1.32
C ASP A 5 -0.87 10.83 -2.04
N ASN A 6 0.19 10.60 -1.27
CA ASN A 6 1.55 10.58 -1.80
C ASN A 6 1.89 9.30 -2.56
N GLN A 7 1.09 8.23 -2.40
CA GLN A 7 1.17 7.08 -3.30
C GLN A 7 0.69 7.37 -4.71
N ARG A 8 0.06 8.53 -4.93
CA ARG A 8 -0.33 9.09 -6.23
C ARG A 8 0.56 10.28 -6.61
N GLY A 9 1.70 10.44 -5.95
CA GLY A 9 2.62 11.55 -6.15
C GLY A 9 2.14 12.91 -5.66
N HIS A 10 1.04 12.98 -4.92
CA HIS A 10 0.56 14.21 -4.32
C HIS A 10 1.25 14.49 -2.97
N GLY A 11 1.41 15.77 -2.65
CA GLY A 11 1.94 16.17 -1.34
C GLY A 11 3.42 15.84 -1.14
N ALA A 12 3.81 15.61 0.11
CA ALA A 12 5.21 15.51 0.50
C ALA A 12 5.92 14.29 -0.14
N GLY A 13 7.08 14.54 -0.75
CA GLY A 13 7.95 13.54 -1.37
C GLY A 13 7.74 13.32 -2.87
N GLY A 14 6.54 13.59 -3.40
CA GLY A 14 6.22 13.43 -4.82
C GLY A 14 6.45 12.00 -5.37
N TYR A 15 6.31 11.84 -6.69
CA TYR A 15 6.39 10.53 -7.37
C TYR A 15 7.78 9.86 -7.30
N GLY A 16 8.84 10.63 -7.09
CA GLY A 16 10.23 10.15 -7.20
C GLY A 16 10.86 9.62 -5.91
N SER A 17 10.26 9.87 -4.74
CA SER A 17 10.86 9.48 -3.45
C SER A 17 9.98 8.59 -2.58
N ILE A 18 8.66 8.60 -2.82
CA ILE A 18 7.70 7.80 -2.06
C ILE A 18 7.67 6.38 -2.63
N LEU A 19 7.90 5.39 -1.76
CA LEU A 19 7.82 3.98 -2.13
C LEU A 19 6.39 3.48 -1.89
N THR A 20 5.76 2.93 -2.92
CA THR A 20 4.37 2.43 -2.89
C THR A 20 4.32 0.95 -3.25
N HIS A 21 3.13 0.34 -3.21
CA HIS A 21 2.94 -1.04 -3.65
C HIS A 21 3.38 -1.32 -5.10
N ARG A 22 3.46 -0.27 -5.94
CA ARG A 22 3.93 -0.35 -7.34
C ARG A 22 5.42 -0.68 -7.42
N GLN A 23 6.22 -0.27 -6.43
CA GLN A 23 7.64 -0.64 -6.28
C GLN A 23 7.80 -1.79 -5.27
N SER A 24 7.08 -2.90 -5.49
CA SER A 24 6.88 -3.99 -4.52
C SER A 24 8.13 -4.45 -3.76
N ARG A 25 9.28 -4.62 -4.42
CA ARG A 25 10.52 -5.06 -3.75
C ARG A 25 11.03 -4.02 -2.74
N MET A 26 11.19 -2.77 -3.17
CA MET A 26 11.70 -1.69 -2.33
C MET A 26 10.69 -1.33 -1.24
N TYR A 27 9.39 -1.36 -1.55
CA TYR A 27 8.31 -1.15 -0.59
C TYR A 27 8.39 -2.12 0.58
N LYS A 28 8.55 -3.42 0.30
CA LYS A 28 8.67 -4.44 1.34
C LYS A 28 9.88 -4.19 2.25
N MET A 29 11.00 -3.76 1.70
CA MET A 29 12.20 -3.42 2.49
C MET A 29 11.95 -2.20 3.38
N ALA A 30 11.35 -1.14 2.84
CA ALA A 30 11.04 0.07 3.60
C ALA A 30 10.03 -0.17 4.73
N VAL A 31 8.96 -0.93 4.46
CA VAL A 31 7.99 -1.35 5.48
C VAL A 31 8.64 -2.22 6.55
N ALA A 32 9.51 -3.15 6.14
CA ALA A 32 10.20 -4.01 7.09
C ALA A 32 11.08 -3.21 8.05
N PHE A 33 11.87 -2.27 7.51
CA PHE A 33 12.67 -1.35 8.32
C PHE A 33 11.80 -0.50 9.26
N MET A 34 10.73 0.11 8.73
CA MET A 34 9.80 0.94 9.51
C MET A 34 9.19 0.17 10.69
N LEU A 35 8.79 -1.09 10.50
CA LEU A 35 8.17 -1.90 11.56
C LEU A 35 9.19 -2.46 12.56
N ALA A 36 10.43 -2.70 12.13
CA ALA A 36 11.50 -3.14 13.01
C ALA A 36 12.06 -2.02 13.89
N TRP A 37 12.06 -0.78 13.41
CA TRP A 37 12.66 0.36 14.09
C TRP A 37 11.75 0.92 15.20
N PRO A 38 12.25 1.21 16.41
CA PRO A 38 11.44 1.64 17.56
C PRO A 38 11.16 3.15 17.54
N TYR A 39 10.67 3.68 16.43
CA TYR A 39 10.35 5.10 16.28
C TYR A 39 8.91 5.33 15.83
N GLY A 40 8.17 6.12 16.61
CA GLY A 40 6.78 6.47 16.33
C GLY A 40 5.81 5.28 16.42
N LEU A 41 4.56 5.53 16.01
CA LEU A 41 3.53 4.50 15.90
C LEU A 41 3.36 4.15 14.40
N PRO A 42 3.83 2.98 13.94
CA PRO A 42 3.82 2.64 12.53
C PRO A 42 2.40 2.44 12.00
N ARG A 43 2.13 2.96 10.81
CA ARG A 43 0.89 2.72 10.04
C ARG A 43 1.24 2.07 8.71
N VAL A 44 0.63 0.93 8.42
CA VAL A 44 0.81 0.20 7.16
C VAL A 44 -0.32 0.57 6.21
N MET A 45 0.02 1.02 5.00
CA MET A 45 -0.97 1.31 3.96
C MET A 45 -1.51 0.01 3.37
N SER A 46 -2.78 0.03 2.96
CA SER A 46 -3.38 -1.05 2.18
C SER A 46 -4.23 -0.41 1.08
N SER A 47 -3.85 -0.66 -0.17
CA SER A 47 -4.35 0.05 -1.33
C SER A 47 -5.29 -0.78 -2.19
N PHE A 48 -5.83 -0.12 -3.21
CA PHE A 48 -6.37 -0.71 -4.42
C PHE A 48 -5.52 -0.29 -5.62
N SER A 49 -5.64 -1.03 -6.71
CA SER A 49 -4.97 -0.76 -7.99
C SER A 49 -5.85 0.12 -8.85
N TRP A 50 -5.22 1.08 -9.54
CA TRP A 50 -5.84 1.90 -10.58
C TRP A 50 -4.91 1.96 -11.81
N PRO A 51 -5.44 2.26 -13.01
CA PRO A 51 -4.62 2.42 -14.21
C PRO A 51 -3.85 3.75 -14.17
N GLU A 52 -2.81 3.81 -13.35
CA GLU A 52 -1.88 4.94 -13.29
C GLU A 52 -1.30 5.26 -14.66
N HIS A 53 -1.24 6.55 -14.97
CA HIS A 53 -0.71 7.03 -16.23
C HIS A 53 0.08 8.32 -16.01
N ILE A 54 1.41 8.20 -15.99
CA ILE A 54 2.30 9.33 -15.72
C ILE A 54 2.55 10.13 -17.00
N VAL A 55 2.08 11.38 -17.03
CA VAL A 55 2.37 12.35 -18.09
C VAL A 55 3.05 13.55 -17.45
N ASN A 56 4.24 13.92 -17.96
CA ASN A 56 5.04 15.04 -17.45
C ASN A 56 5.28 14.98 -15.92
N GLY A 57 5.49 13.78 -15.39
CA GLY A 57 5.76 13.56 -13.96
C GLY A 57 4.54 13.57 -13.05
N LYS A 58 3.31 13.64 -13.60
CA LYS A 58 2.06 13.58 -12.85
C LYS A 58 1.19 12.41 -13.32
N ASP A 59 0.55 11.69 -12.40
CA ASP A 59 -0.51 10.73 -12.74
C ASP A 59 -1.76 11.48 -13.19
N VAL A 60 -2.14 11.33 -14.45
CA VAL A 60 -3.38 11.95 -14.97
C VAL A 60 -4.64 11.19 -14.53
N ASN A 61 -4.47 10.02 -13.91
CA ASN A 61 -5.50 9.15 -13.39
C ASN A 61 -5.50 9.07 -11.86
N ASP A 62 -4.86 10.05 -11.19
CA ASP A 62 -4.78 10.19 -9.73
C ASP A 62 -6.15 10.28 -9.02
N TRP A 63 -7.19 10.67 -9.76
CA TRP A 63 -8.56 10.85 -9.30
C TRP A 63 -9.37 9.55 -9.24
N ILE A 64 -8.86 8.43 -9.78
CA ILE A 64 -9.60 7.18 -9.84
C ILE A 64 -9.88 6.64 -8.42
N GLY A 65 -11.17 6.40 -8.18
CA GLY A 65 -11.70 5.84 -6.94
C GLY A 65 -11.46 4.33 -6.78
N PRO A 66 -11.96 3.75 -5.68
CA PRO A 66 -11.80 2.33 -5.42
C PRO A 66 -12.48 1.45 -6.49
N PRO A 67 -12.14 0.15 -6.55
CA PRO A 67 -12.81 -0.79 -7.42
C PRO A 67 -14.32 -0.78 -7.17
N HIS A 68 -15.10 -0.56 -8.21
CA HIS A 68 -16.57 -0.49 -8.15
C HIS A 68 -17.21 -1.34 -9.24
N ASP A 69 -18.48 -1.70 -9.04
CA ASP A 69 -19.34 -2.32 -10.04
C ASP A 69 -19.98 -1.27 -10.98
N GLU A 70 -20.79 -1.71 -11.93
CA GLU A 70 -21.46 -0.82 -12.90
C GLU A 70 -22.42 0.19 -12.26
N ASN A 71 -22.87 -0.08 -11.03
CA ASN A 71 -23.75 0.77 -10.25
C ASN A 71 -22.98 1.68 -9.27
N TYR A 72 -21.65 1.76 -9.39
CA TYR A 72 -20.77 2.52 -8.50
C TYR A 72 -20.74 2.04 -7.04
N ASN A 73 -21.19 0.82 -6.75
CA ASN A 73 -20.97 0.23 -5.43
C ASN A 73 -19.53 -0.25 -5.33
N ILE A 74 -18.89 0.02 -4.18
CA ILE A 74 -17.53 -0.46 -3.91
C ILE A 74 -17.53 -1.99 -3.89
N LYS A 75 -16.67 -2.59 -4.71
CA LYS A 75 -16.53 -4.04 -4.78
C LYS A 75 -16.01 -4.59 -3.45
N SER A 76 -16.61 -5.69 -3.00
CA SER A 76 -16.15 -6.42 -1.83
C SER A 76 -14.71 -6.92 -2.03
N VAL A 77 -13.95 -7.01 -0.94
CA VAL A 77 -12.60 -7.57 -0.98
C VAL A 77 -12.68 -9.10 -1.09
N LYS A 78 -12.45 -9.63 -2.30
CA LYS A 78 -12.31 -11.07 -2.49
C LYS A 78 -10.97 -11.55 -1.97
N ARG A 79 -10.97 -12.56 -1.10
CA ARG A 79 -9.75 -13.18 -0.56
C ARG A 79 -9.41 -14.44 -1.36
N ASN A 80 -8.18 -14.52 -1.82
CA ASN A 80 -7.68 -15.68 -2.53
C ASN A 80 -7.02 -16.67 -1.55
N SER A 81 -6.85 -17.93 -1.99
CA SER A 81 -6.23 -18.99 -1.18
C SER A 81 -4.75 -18.75 -0.88
N ASP A 82 -4.07 -17.95 -1.69
CA ASP A 82 -2.67 -17.56 -1.55
C ASP A 82 -2.46 -16.31 -0.67
N LEU A 83 -3.48 -15.92 0.11
CA LEU A 83 -3.53 -14.74 0.97
C LEU A 83 -3.57 -13.38 0.24
N THR A 84 -3.54 -13.37 -1.09
CA THR A 84 -3.76 -12.15 -1.88
C THR A 84 -5.24 -11.74 -1.90
N CYS A 85 -5.50 -10.55 -2.42
CA CYS A 85 -6.85 -10.07 -2.67
C CYS A 85 -7.12 -9.97 -4.17
N GLY A 86 -8.38 -10.19 -4.55
CA GLY A 86 -8.89 -10.02 -5.90
C GLY A 86 -9.56 -8.66 -6.11
N ASP A 87 -10.21 -8.51 -7.26
CA ASP A 87 -11.08 -7.38 -7.62
C ASP A 87 -10.42 -6.00 -7.53
N GLY A 88 -9.12 -5.93 -7.80
CA GLY A 88 -8.35 -4.68 -7.78
C GLY A 88 -7.86 -4.27 -6.39
N TRP A 89 -8.12 -5.03 -5.33
CA TRP A 89 -7.56 -4.77 -4.01
C TRP A 89 -6.13 -5.28 -3.89
N VAL A 90 -5.19 -4.45 -3.41
CA VAL A 90 -3.77 -4.79 -3.33
C VAL A 90 -3.42 -5.55 -2.06
N CYS A 91 -4.04 -5.19 -0.93
CA CYS A 91 -3.90 -5.86 0.36
C CYS A 91 -2.44 -6.06 0.82
N GLU A 92 -1.62 -5.00 0.81
CA GLU A 92 -0.22 -5.03 1.25
C GLU A 92 -0.06 -5.62 2.66
N HIS A 93 -1.02 -5.33 3.55
CA HIS A 93 -1.08 -5.86 4.91
C HIS A 93 -1.18 -7.39 5.01
N ARG A 94 -1.59 -8.08 3.93
CA ARG A 94 -1.70 -9.55 3.86
C ARG A 94 -0.50 -10.23 3.23
N ARG A 95 0.36 -9.47 2.54
CA ARG A 95 1.57 -10.04 1.94
C ARG A 95 2.38 -10.71 3.03
N VAL A 96 2.80 -11.95 2.79
CA VAL A 96 3.51 -12.78 3.79
C VAL A 96 4.65 -12.01 4.46
N SER A 97 5.48 -11.31 3.68
CA SER A 97 6.58 -10.50 4.20
C SER A 97 6.14 -9.39 5.16
N VAL A 98 5.00 -8.75 4.90
CA VAL A 98 4.46 -7.65 5.72
C VAL A 98 3.80 -8.24 6.98
N GLY A 99 3.01 -9.31 6.84
CA GLY A 99 2.40 -10.00 7.97
C GLY A 99 3.41 -10.50 8.99
N SER A 100 4.51 -11.13 8.53
CA SER A 100 5.58 -11.61 9.40
C SER A 100 6.27 -10.48 10.19
N ILE A 101 6.53 -9.32 9.57
CA ILE A 101 7.19 -8.22 10.27
C ILE A 101 6.23 -7.43 11.19
N ILE A 102 4.92 -7.39 10.89
CA ILE A 102 3.92 -6.86 11.83
C ILE A 102 3.94 -7.70 13.12
N PHE A 103 3.98 -9.02 12.98
CA PHE A 103 4.08 -9.92 14.14
C PHE A 103 5.38 -9.69 14.93
N PHE A 104 6.51 -9.56 14.26
CA PHE A 104 7.78 -9.20 14.89
C PHE A 104 7.69 -7.88 15.66
N SER A 105 7.14 -6.83 15.04
CA SER A 105 6.97 -5.51 15.67
C SER A 105 6.10 -5.58 16.93
N ARG A 106 5.05 -6.41 16.90
CA ARG A 106 4.20 -6.65 18.07
C ARG A 106 4.98 -7.30 19.21
N ILE A 107 5.79 -8.33 18.94
CA ILE A 107 6.64 -8.96 19.97
C ILE A 107 7.63 -7.94 20.55
N ARG A 108 8.27 -7.14 19.69
CA ARG A 108 9.22 -6.10 20.13
C ARG A 108 8.59 -5.11 21.11
N ASN A 109 7.34 -4.72 20.92
CA ASN A 109 6.65 -3.76 21.79
C ASN A 109 6.12 -4.37 23.11
N LEU A 110 6.31 -5.67 23.36
CA LEU A 110 5.94 -6.32 24.62
C LEU A 110 7.06 -6.27 25.69
N PHE A 111 8.26 -5.79 25.32
CA PHE A 111 9.42 -5.61 26.19
C PHE A 111 9.87 -4.14 26.15
#